data_AF-A0A374VLI4-F1
#
_entry.id   AF-A0A374VLI4-F1
#
_cell.length_a   1.000
_cell.length_b   1.000
_cell.length_c   1.000
_cell.angle_alpha   90.00
_cell.angle_beta   90.00
_cell.angle_gamma   90.00
#
_symmetry.space_group_name_H-M   'P 1'
#
loop_
_entity.id
_entity.type
_entity.pdbx_description
1 polymer ?
#
loop_
_entity_poly.entity_id
_entity_poly.type
_entity_poly.pdbx_seq_one_letter_code
_entity_poly.pdbx_strand_id
1 'polypeptide(L)' 'MARALLCPGDAVILDEPFTGLDTAARDACAEVVLDLLDGRILLLATHDAVDAQALNISDIITL' A
#
# COMPACT_ATOMS: atom_id res chain seq x y z
N MET A 1 3.06 -8.87 -1.84
CA MET A 1 3.39 -7.50 -2.28
C MET A 1 4.42 -7.44 -3.40
N ALA A 2 5.64 -7.97 -3.25
CA ALA A 2 6.72 -7.82 -4.25
C ALA A 2 6.31 -8.12 -5.71
N ARG A 3 5.57 -9.21 -5.94
CA ARG A 3 5.06 -9.54 -7.28
C ARG A 3 4.07 -8.52 -7.84
N ALA A 4 3.22 -7.93 -7.01
CA ALA A 4 2.26 -6.91 -7.44
C ALA A 4 3.00 -5.63 -7.85
N LEU A 5 4.03 -5.22 -7.10
CA LEU A 5 4.83 -4.05 -7.41
C LEU A 5 5.67 -4.22 -8.69
N LEU A 6 6.20 -5.43 -8.94
CA LEU A 6 7.02 -5.71 -10.13
C LEU A 6 6.20 -6.03 -11.38
N CYS A 7 4.89 -6.21 -11.26
CA CYS A 7 4.03 -6.49 -12.40
C CYS A 7 3.88 -5.23 -13.26
N PRO A 8 4.03 -5.31 -14.59
CA PRO A 8 3.68 -4.21 -15.48
C PRO A 8 2.17 -3.93 -15.41
N GLY A 9 1.80 -2.66 -15.42
CA GLY A 9 0.41 -2.20 -15.41
C GLY A 9 0.29 -0.80 -14.82
N ASP A 10 -0.87 -0.17 -15.00
CA ASP A 10 -1.12 1.23 -14.59
C ASP A 10 -1.62 1.36 -13.14
N ALA A 11 -1.92 0.23 -12.48
CA ALA A 11 -2.45 0.20 -11.13
C ALA A 11 -1.93 -0.99 -10.32
N VAL A 12 -1.86 -0.80 -9.01
CA VAL A 12 -1.51 -1.81 -8.00
C VAL A 12 -2.67 -1.93 -7.02
N ILE A 13 -3.10 -3.15 -6.73
CA ILE A 13 -4.12 -3.44 -5.73
C ILE A 13 -3.45 -4.20 -4.59
N LEU A 14 -3.63 -3.71 -3.36
CA LEU A 14 -3.13 -4.35 -2.14
C LEU A 14 -4.29 -4.63 -1.20
N ASP A 15 -4.39 -5.88 -0.75
CA ASP A 15 -5.39 -6.35 0.20
C ASP A 15 -4.67 -6.74 1.50
N GLU A 16 -4.93 -5.98 2.56
CA GLU A 16 -4.35 -6.13 3.90
C GLU A 16 -2.80 -6.26 3.90
N PRO A 17 -2.05 -5.37 3.20
CA PRO A 17 -0.64 -5.58 2.87
C PRO A 17 0.29 -5.65 4.08
N PHE A 18 -0.08 -5.04 5.20
CA PHE A 18 0.78 -4.89 6.37
C PHE A 18 0.40 -5.81 7.53
N THR A 19 -0.57 -6.71 7.33
CA THR A 19 -1.02 -7.64 8.38
C THR A 19 0.14 -8.44 8.97
N GLY A 20 0.31 -8.36 10.30
CA GLY A 20 1.32 -9.10 11.05
C GLY A 20 2.71 -8.45 11.07
N LEU A 21 2.89 -7.27 10.47
CA LEU A 21 4.10 -6.47 10.63
C LEU A 21 4.03 -5.65 11.92
N ASP A 22 5.19 -5.44 12.55
CA ASP A 22 5.32 -4.40 13.55
C ASP A 22 5.41 -3.01 12.90
N THR A 23 5.34 -1.96 13.71
CA THR A 23 5.35 -0.57 13.23
C THR A 23 6.58 -0.25 12.38
N ALA A 24 7.77 -0.71 12.77
CA ALA A 24 9.00 -0.39 12.05
C ALA A 24 9.05 -1.10 10.69
N ALA A 25 8.65 -2.37 10.65
CA ALA A 25 8.57 -3.13 9.42
C ALA A 25 7.49 -2.59 8.48
N ARG A 26 6.35 -2.15 9.02
CA ARG A 26 5.29 -1.51 8.24
C ARG A 26 5.77 -0.23 7.58
N ASP A 27 6.38 0.67 8.35
CA ASP A 27 6.83 1.96 7.83
C ASP A 27 7.90 1.75 6.75
N ALA A 28 8.85 0.82 6.96
CA ALA A 28 9.83 0.44 5.94
C ALA A 28 9.17 -0.17 4.68
N CYS A 29 8.14 -0.99 4.84
CA CYS A 29 7.40 -1.53 3.69
C CYS A 29 6.61 -0.46 2.95
N ALA A 30 6.03 0.52 3.64
CA ALA A 30 5.28 1.61 3.02
C ALA A 30 6.18 2.47 2.13
N GLU A 31 7.38 2.82 2.59
CA GLU A 31 8.39 3.54 1.78
C GLU A 31 8.72 2.76 0.49
N VAL A 32 8.99 1.46 0.60
CA VAL A 32 9.27 0.60 -0.56
C VAL A 32 8.08 0.53 -1.53
N VAL A 33 6.85 0.50 -1.02
CA VAL A 33 5.65 0.53 -1.86
C VAL A 33 5.56 1.84 -2.61
N LEU A 34 5.76 2.97 -1.95
CA LEU A 34 5.70 4.30 -2.57
C LEU A 34 6.78 4.47 -3.65
N ASP A 35 8.01 4.04 -3.36
CA ASP A 35 9.12 4.07 -4.32
C ASP A 35 8.84 3.22 -5.56
N LEU A 36 8.29 2.02 -5.38
CA LEU A 36 7.99 1.10 -6.47
C LEU A 36 6.65 1.37 -7.16
N LEU A 37 5.79 2.22 -6.57
CA LEU A 37 4.52 2.58 -7.18
C LEU A 37 4.76 3.36 -8.47
N ASP A 38 5.81 4.19 -8.52
CA ASP A 38 6.25 4.93 -9.70
C ASP A 38 5.11 5.72 -10.38
N GLY A 39 4.27 6.37 -9.56
CA GLY A 39 3.13 7.17 -10.04
C GLY A 39 1.91 6.39 -10.51
N ARG A 40 1.90 5.05 -10.39
CA ARG A 40 0.73 4.22 -10.68
C ARG A 40 -0.41 4.44 -9.68
N ILE A 41 -1.62 4.08 -10.09
CA ILE A 41 -2.79 4.13 -9.20
C ILE A 41 -2.64 3.04 -8.13
N LEU A 42 -2.86 3.39 -6.86
CA LEU A 42 -2.92 2.45 -5.76
C LEU A 42 -4.36 2.28 -5.27
N LEU A 43 -4.84 1.04 -5.23
CA LEU A 43 -6.06 0.68 -4.52
C LEU A 43 -5.69 -0.14 -3.29
N LEU A 44 -6.05 0.37 -2.11
CA LEU A 44 -5.77 -0.27 -0.83
C LEU A 44 -7.07 -0.75 -0.19
N ALA A 45 -7.14 -2.03 0.15
CA ALA A 45 -8.14 -2.59 1.06
C ALA A 45 -7.46 -2.87 2.40
N THR A 46 -7.94 -2.24 3.46
CA THR A 46 -7.44 -2.39 4.83
C THR A 46 -8.55 -2.04 5.82
N HIS A 47 -8.52 -2.66 6.99
CA HIS A 47 -9.32 -2.27 8.15
C HIS A 47 -8.59 -1.29 9.08
N ASP A 48 -7.30 -1.03 8.85
CA ASP A 48 -6.47 -0.14 9.65
C ASP A 48 -6.26 1.20 8.93
N ALA A 49 -6.81 2.28 9.49
CA ALA A 49 -6.67 3.63 8.96
C ALA A 49 -5.19 4.10 8.92
N VAL A 50 -4.34 3.51 9.76
CA VAL A 50 -2.93 3.88 9.80
C VAL A 50 -2.19 3.38 8.56
N ASP A 51 -2.64 2.29 7.93
CA ASP A 51 -2.09 1.81 6.66
C ASP A 51 -2.38 2.79 5.51
N ALA A 52 -3.59 3.34 5.48
CA ALA A 52 -3.97 4.37 4.51
C ALA A 52 -3.15 5.65 4.68
N GLN A 53 -2.84 6.02 5.93
CA GLN A 53 -1.96 7.15 6.23
C GLN A 53 -0.51 6.88 5.80
N ALA A 54 0.01 5.68 6.08
CA ALA A 54 1.39 5.31 5.71
C ALA A 54 1.62 5.35 4.19
N LEU A 55 0.59 5.08 3.39
CA LEU A 55 0.66 5.09 1.93
C LEU A 55 0.17 6.39 1.28
N ASN A 56 -0.03 7.47 2.06
CA ASN A 56 -0.50 8.77 1.57
C ASN A 56 -1.77 8.69 0.71
N ILE A 57 -2.74 7.84 1.09
CA ILE A 57 -3.98 7.65 0.34
C ILE A 57 -4.77 8.97 0.27
N SER A 58 -5.11 9.40 -0.94
CA SER A 58 -5.77 10.69 -1.20
C SER A 58 -7.28 10.66 -0.97
N ASP A 59 -7.92 9.52 -1.25
CA ASP A 59 -9.36 9.33 -1.14
C ASP A 59 -9.67 8.03 -0.40
N ILE A 60 -10.60 8.10 0.56
CA ILE A 60 -11.02 6.95 1.36
C ILE A 60 -12.51 6.73 1.12
N ILE A 61 -12.87 5.52 0.70
CA ILE A 61 -14.26 5.08 0.58
C ILE A 61 -14.53 4.07 1.69
N THR A 62 -15.48 4.36 2.55
CA THR A 62 -15.95 3.43 3.59
C THR A 62 -17.18 2.70 3.07
N LEU A 63 -17.12 1.38 3.02
CA LEU A 63 -18.21 0.49 2.61
C LEU A 63 -18.85 -0.19 3.82
#